data_AF-A0A1H0CFT5-F1
#
_entry.id   AF-A0A1H0CFT5-F1
#
_cell.length_a   1.000
_cell.length_b   1.000
_cell.length_c   1.000
_cell.angle_alpha   90.00
_cell.angle_beta   90.00
_cell.angle_gamma   90.00
#
_symmetry.space_group_name_H-M   'P 1'
#
loop_
_entity.id
_entity.type
_entity.pdbx_description
1 polymer ?
#
loop_
_entity_poly.entity_id
_entity_poly.type
_entity_poly.pdbx_seq_one_letter_code
_entity_poly.pdbx_strand_id
1 'polypeptide(L)'
;MLAPMVVDAFEGEYMGLHEDLRAMVARLGPGVLDDADRFRAALDDFVPEDSATPGELNQLVDAVRLGALEMLVRNLRYGAAAGPAVESAGEYLGRERGSTQPRGARWTVAALGYALGLVEEAEVARHAPTAESPDAAPVTAAAVPPPVPGSAAATGSRRPLLVASAALAVLLGVGLVAWSPWSTEADPDDPGRASDGSSESPSFSPSATPSETDEPDASQQNLPPTVDLKEQTIDEETPVSVPVLVSDPNGDEVTVQTVTGLPPGLRFDAASLSVIGAVAHTFANGTVKDDDLASETRKVVITARDAQGKEARTTIRWTVLDSHRLMPDYTDKYGDGSQGLPDISDITTVDTPAHFCRDADREESTIAGQSLAPGAVLRYGEVVTFVYVSTEPGHPSC
;
A
#
# COMPACT_ATOMS: atom_id res chain seq x y z
N MET A 1 10.00 -50.55 42.07
CA MET A 1 9.56 -49.16 42.28
C MET A 1 10.31 -48.30 41.28
N LEU A 2 9.73 -48.11 40.10
CA LEU A 2 10.22 -47.19 39.07
C LEU A 2 9.21 -46.05 39.02
N ALA A 3 9.66 -44.83 39.26
CA ALA A 3 8.84 -43.63 39.19
C ALA A 3 8.46 -43.37 37.72
N PRO A 4 7.20 -42.99 37.41
CA PRO A 4 6.83 -42.61 36.07
C PRO A 4 7.45 -41.24 35.73
N MET A 5 8.16 -41.19 34.61
CA MET A 5 8.51 -39.93 33.95
C MET A 5 7.22 -39.24 33.52
N VAL A 6 6.96 -38.08 34.10
CA VAL A 6 6.01 -37.10 33.60
C VAL A 6 6.57 -36.61 32.27
N VAL A 7 6.05 -37.16 31.18
CA VAL A 7 6.04 -36.46 29.90
C VAL A 7 5.08 -35.30 30.09
N ASP A 8 5.64 -34.09 30.29
CA ASP A 8 4.91 -32.85 30.04
C ASP A 8 4.48 -32.90 28.57
N ALA A 9 3.25 -33.33 28.37
CA ALA A 9 2.51 -32.95 27.20
C ALA A 9 2.41 -31.43 27.29
N PHE A 10 3.21 -30.73 26.49
CA PHE A 10 2.83 -29.41 26.01
C PHE A 10 1.51 -29.63 25.25
N GLU A 11 0.41 -29.65 25.99
CA GLU A 11 -0.87 -29.15 25.50
C GLU A 11 -0.53 -27.74 25.00
N GLY A 12 -0.27 -27.64 23.69
CA GLY A 12 -0.14 -26.36 23.04
C GLY A 12 -1.46 -25.66 23.28
N GLU A 13 -1.47 -24.74 24.25
CA GLU A 13 -2.46 -23.66 24.28
C GLU A 13 -2.54 -23.17 22.84
N TYR A 14 -3.71 -23.38 22.22
CA TYR A 14 -3.97 -22.85 20.90
C TYR A 14 -3.83 -21.34 21.03
N MET A 15 -2.65 -20.83 20.66
CA MET A 15 -2.38 -19.41 20.63
C MET A 15 -3.45 -18.79 19.73
N GLY A 16 -4.05 -17.70 20.19
CA GLY A 16 -5.06 -17.02 19.40
C GLY A 16 -4.42 -16.53 18.09
N LEU A 17 -5.18 -16.46 17.00
CA LEU A 17 -4.66 -15.96 15.70
C LEU A 17 -3.93 -14.61 15.82
N HIS A 18 -4.35 -13.74 16.73
CA HIS A 18 -3.70 -12.46 17.00
C HIS A 18 -2.33 -12.59 17.69
N GLU A 19 -2.09 -13.65 18.45
CA GLU A 19 -0.79 -13.99 19.03
C GLU A 19 0.15 -14.57 17.97
N ASP A 20 -0.36 -15.44 17.09
CA ASP A 20 0.39 -15.95 15.93
C ASP A 20 0.84 -14.80 15.02
N LEU A 21 -0.06 -13.84 14.76
CA LEU A 21 0.28 -12.61 14.02
C LEU A 21 1.39 -11.81 14.71
N ARG A 22 1.31 -11.64 16.03
CA ARG A 22 2.35 -10.94 16.80
C ARG A 22 3.69 -11.67 16.76
N ALA A 23 3.69 -13.00 16.89
CA ALA A 23 4.89 -13.82 16.80
C ALA A 23 5.52 -13.75 15.40
N MET A 24 4.70 -13.79 14.35
CA MET A 24 5.13 -13.62 12.97
C MET A 24 5.78 -12.23 12.75
N VAL A 25 5.11 -11.14 13.17
CA VAL A 25 5.64 -9.78 13.05
C VAL A 25 6.93 -9.60 13.87
N ALA A 26 7.02 -10.19 15.06
CA ALA A 26 8.24 -10.15 15.87
C ALA A 26 9.42 -10.85 15.17
N ARG A 27 9.16 -11.91 14.39
CA ARG A 27 10.19 -12.67 13.68
C ARG A 27 10.60 -12.05 12.34
N LEU A 28 9.64 -11.57 11.56
CA LEU A 28 9.86 -11.05 10.21
C LEU A 28 10.08 -9.52 10.17
N GLY A 29 9.73 -8.83 11.26
CA GLY A 29 9.72 -7.38 11.38
C GLY A 29 8.38 -6.77 10.94
N PRO A 30 8.09 -5.52 11.36
CA PRO A 30 6.84 -4.83 11.05
C PRO A 30 6.64 -4.59 9.55
N GLY A 31 7.72 -4.48 8.78
CA GLY A 31 7.64 -4.27 7.33
C GLY A 31 7.06 -5.44 6.53
N VAL A 32 6.76 -6.57 7.17
CA VAL A 32 5.93 -7.61 6.54
C VAL A 32 4.50 -7.12 6.25
N LEU A 33 4.01 -6.12 7.02
CA LEU A 33 2.68 -5.54 6.88
C LEU A 33 2.64 -4.35 5.91
N ASP A 34 3.75 -3.98 5.28
CA ASP A 34 3.80 -2.87 4.31
C ASP A 34 3.32 -3.31 2.91
N ASP A 35 3.26 -4.62 2.64
CA ASP A 35 2.87 -5.20 1.36
C ASP A 35 1.92 -6.39 1.58
N ALA A 36 0.74 -6.33 0.97
CA ALA A 36 -0.32 -7.32 1.18
C ALA A 36 0.03 -8.71 0.62
N ASP A 37 0.79 -8.79 -0.47
CA ASP A 37 1.15 -10.05 -1.10
C ASP A 37 2.27 -10.75 -0.30
N ARG A 38 3.24 -9.97 0.19
CA ARG A 38 4.25 -10.45 1.15
C ARG A 38 3.62 -10.90 2.46
N PHE A 39 2.67 -10.13 2.98
CA PHE A 39 1.93 -10.50 4.18
C PHE A 39 1.13 -11.79 3.97
N ARG A 40 0.45 -11.95 2.83
CA ARG A 40 -0.27 -13.17 2.49
C ARG A 40 0.64 -14.40 2.48
N ALA A 41 1.81 -14.29 1.87
CA ALA A 41 2.80 -15.37 1.84
C ALA A 41 3.30 -15.72 3.25
N ALA A 42 3.56 -14.70 4.09
CA ALA A 42 3.96 -14.92 5.47
C ALA A 42 2.86 -15.61 6.30
N LEU A 43 1.58 -15.29 6.08
CA LEU A 43 0.47 -15.98 6.74
C LEU A 43 0.44 -17.47 6.40
N ASP A 44 0.66 -17.84 5.13
CA ASP A 44 0.68 -19.26 4.72
C ASP A 44 1.82 -20.05 5.39
N ASP A 45 2.95 -19.41 5.69
CA ASP A 45 4.11 -20.06 6.30
C ASP A 45 4.01 -20.14 7.84
N PHE A 46 3.29 -19.22 8.46
CA PHE A 46 3.29 -19.04 9.92
C PHE A 46 2.00 -19.45 10.62
N VAL A 47 0.85 -19.30 9.96
CA VAL A 47 -0.46 -19.55 10.56
C VAL A 47 -0.84 -21.00 10.27
N PRO A 48 -1.06 -21.85 11.30
CA PRO A 48 -1.49 -23.22 11.09
C PRO A 48 -2.79 -23.30 10.28
N GLU A 49 -2.91 -24.24 9.35
CA GLU A 49 -4.07 -24.36 8.42
C GLU A 49 -5.44 -24.40 9.12
N ASP A 50 -5.50 -24.89 10.37
CA ASP A 50 -6.73 -25.03 11.15
C ASP A 50 -6.99 -23.86 12.13
N SER A 51 -6.08 -22.90 12.24
CA SER A 51 -6.17 -21.80 13.22
C SER A 51 -7.00 -20.61 12.75
N ALA A 52 -7.22 -20.49 11.44
CA ALA A 52 -7.97 -19.40 10.83
C ALA A 52 -8.74 -19.90 9.62
N THR A 53 -9.95 -19.39 9.42
CA THR A 53 -10.70 -19.66 8.19
C THR A 53 -10.08 -18.90 7.00
N PRO A 54 -10.24 -19.38 5.76
CA PRO A 54 -9.81 -18.64 4.58
C PRO A 54 -10.42 -17.23 4.49
N GLY A 55 -11.64 -17.04 5.01
CA GLY A 55 -12.31 -15.74 5.07
C GLY A 55 -11.61 -14.75 6.01
N GLU A 56 -11.15 -15.21 7.17
CA GLU A 56 -10.41 -14.41 8.14
C GLU A 56 -9.02 -14.02 7.62
N LEU A 57 -8.31 -14.97 7.00
CA LEU A 57 -7.02 -14.70 6.36
C LEU A 57 -7.15 -13.65 5.25
N ASN A 58 -8.16 -13.79 4.38
CA ASN A 58 -8.43 -12.79 3.35
C ASN A 58 -8.76 -11.43 3.95
N GLN A 59 -9.49 -11.39 5.07
CA GLN A 59 -9.82 -10.14 5.72
C GLN A 59 -8.60 -9.44 6.35
N LEU A 60 -7.66 -10.19 6.92
CA LEU A 60 -6.37 -9.67 7.40
C LEU A 60 -5.58 -9.04 6.25
N VAL A 61 -5.47 -9.75 5.12
CA VAL A 61 -4.76 -9.26 3.93
C VAL A 61 -5.43 -8.03 3.34
N ASP A 62 -6.76 -8.02 3.27
CA ASP A 62 -7.53 -6.87 2.79
C ASP A 62 -7.33 -5.65 3.70
N ALA A 63 -7.16 -5.82 5.02
CA ALA A 63 -6.88 -4.71 5.93
C ALA A 63 -5.56 -3.99 5.63
N VAL A 64 -4.55 -4.73 5.14
CA VAL A 64 -3.29 -4.17 4.65
C VAL A 64 -3.48 -3.57 3.26
N ARG A 65 -4.04 -4.35 2.32
CA ARG A 65 -4.23 -3.95 0.92
C ARG A 65 -5.06 -2.68 0.74
N LEU A 66 -6.10 -2.53 1.55
CA LEU A 66 -7.04 -1.41 1.49
C LEU A 66 -6.62 -0.25 2.40
N GLY A 67 -5.48 -0.32 3.09
CA GLY A 67 -4.97 0.80 3.90
C GLY A 67 -5.66 1.00 5.26
N ALA A 68 -6.48 0.05 5.72
CA ALA A 68 -7.12 0.16 7.03
C ALA A 68 -6.11 0.13 8.19
N LEU A 69 -5.07 -0.71 8.08
CA LEU A 69 -3.97 -0.73 9.06
C LEU A 69 -3.20 0.59 9.06
N GLU A 70 -2.92 1.15 7.88
CA GLU A 70 -2.24 2.43 7.75
C GLU A 70 -3.05 3.55 8.41
N MET A 71 -4.37 3.56 8.22
CA MET A 71 -5.25 4.52 8.87
C MET A 71 -5.23 4.39 10.39
N LEU A 72 -5.23 3.16 10.94
CA LEU A 72 -5.06 2.94 12.38
C LEU A 72 -3.74 3.55 12.88
N VAL A 73 -2.62 3.21 12.23
CA VAL A 73 -1.28 3.70 12.61
C VAL A 73 -1.23 5.23 12.57
N ARG A 74 -1.81 5.83 11.53
CA ARG A 74 -1.90 7.29 11.36
C ARG A 74 -2.68 7.94 12.50
N ASN A 75 -3.86 7.42 12.84
CA ASN A 75 -4.69 7.96 13.93
C ASN A 75 -3.97 7.90 15.28
N LEU A 76 -3.31 6.78 15.58
CA LEU A 76 -2.55 6.60 16.81
C LEU A 76 -1.35 7.56 16.89
N ARG A 77 -0.65 7.79 15.76
CA ARG A 77 0.44 8.77 15.69
C ARG A 77 -0.01 10.20 15.98
N TYR A 78 -1.25 10.53 15.62
CA TYR A 78 -1.88 11.82 15.96
C TYR A 78 -2.47 11.87 17.38
N GLY A 79 -2.22 10.85 18.22
CA GLY A 79 -2.63 10.84 19.61
C GLY A 79 -4.06 10.39 19.85
N ALA A 80 -4.73 9.80 18.86
CA ALA A 80 -6.04 9.19 19.07
C ALA A 80 -5.93 8.02 20.06
N ALA A 81 -6.97 7.83 20.88
CA ALA A 81 -7.08 6.66 21.73
C ALA A 81 -7.30 5.38 20.88
N ALA A 82 -6.75 4.25 21.33
CA ALA A 82 -6.76 3.00 20.57
C ALA A 82 -8.16 2.50 20.21
N GLY A 83 -9.12 2.53 21.15
CA GLY A 83 -10.49 2.09 20.89
C GLY A 83 -11.16 2.84 19.74
N PRO A 84 -11.31 4.18 19.82
CA PRO A 84 -11.86 4.97 18.72
C PRO A 84 -11.10 4.81 17.40
N ALA A 85 -9.76 4.73 17.44
CA ALA A 85 -8.96 4.55 16.23
C ALA A 85 -9.23 3.19 15.54
N VAL A 86 -9.35 2.11 16.31
CA VAL A 86 -9.73 0.77 15.84
C VAL A 86 -11.16 0.78 15.29
N GLU A 87 -12.10 1.47 15.94
CA GLU A 87 -13.48 1.57 15.47
C GLU A 87 -13.56 2.25 14.10
N SER A 88 -12.93 3.42 13.93
CA SER A 88 -12.91 4.14 12.66
C SER A 88 -12.23 3.34 11.54
N ALA A 89 -11.09 2.69 11.83
CA ALA A 89 -10.38 1.87 10.86
C ALA A 89 -11.09 0.57 10.49
N GLY A 90 -11.74 -0.08 11.46
CA GLY A 90 -12.59 -1.23 11.19
C GLY A 90 -13.84 -0.88 10.39
N GLU A 91 -14.45 0.29 10.63
CA GLU A 91 -15.59 0.77 9.84
C GLU A 91 -15.19 1.07 8.40
N TYR A 92 -14.06 1.73 8.20
CA TYR A 92 -13.50 1.97 6.87
C TYR A 92 -13.27 0.65 6.12
N LEU A 93 -12.60 -0.32 6.74
CA LEU A 93 -12.40 -1.65 6.15
C LEU A 93 -13.71 -2.35 5.81
N GLY A 94 -14.72 -2.25 6.68
CA GLY A 94 -16.05 -2.82 6.44
C GLY A 94 -16.72 -2.24 5.19
N ARG A 95 -16.64 -0.91 5.01
CA ARG A 95 -17.19 -0.22 3.83
C ARG A 95 -16.47 -0.62 2.55
N GLU A 96 -15.13 -0.59 2.54
CA GLU A 96 -14.33 -0.92 1.35
C GLU A 96 -14.52 -2.37 0.90
N ARG A 97 -14.71 -3.30 1.84
CA ARG A 97 -15.02 -4.70 1.52
C ARG A 97 -16.49 -4.95 1.17
N GLY A 98 -17.37 -3.96 1.33
CA GLY A 98 -18.82 -4.12 1.19
C GLY A 98 -19.42 -5.10 2.21
N SER A 99 -18.76 -5.31 3.36
CA SER A 99 -19.22 -6.22 4.41
C SER A 99 -20.22 -5.50 5.33
N THR A 100 -21.30 -6.20 5.68
CA THR A 100 -22.27 -5.72 6.67
C THR A 100 -21.89 -6.06 8.11
N GLN A 101 -20.73 -6.70 8.33
CA GLN A 101 -20.26 -7.13 9.64
C GLN A 101 -19.09 -6.26 10.14
N PRO A 102 -19.36 -5.09 10.74
CA PRO A 102 -18.31 -4.18 11.20
C PRO A 102 -17.45 -4.78 12.32
N ARG A 103 -18.00 -5.74 13.09
CA ARG A 103 -17.30 -6.36 14.21
C ARG A 103 -16.07 -7.17 13.77
N GLY A 104 -16.20 -7.98 12.73
CA GLY A 104 -15.07 -8.72 12.18
C GLY A 104 -13.96 -7.77 11.71
N ALA A 105 -14.33 -6.72 10.98
CA ALA A 105 -13.37 -5.75 10.46
C ALA A 105 -12.63 -5.00 11.58
N ARG A 106 -13.33 -4.61 12.65
CA ARG A 106 -12.72 -4.02 13.86
C ARG A 106 -11.77 -4.99 14.56
N TRP A 107 -12.14 -6.27 14.69
CA TRP A 107 -11.25 -7.27 15.26
C TRP A 107 -9.96 -7.43 14.44
N THR A 108 -10.08 -7.51 13.11
CA THR A 108 -8.94 -7.62 12.20
C THR A 108 -7.96 -6.46 12.39
N VAL A 109 -8.48 -5.23 12.41
CA VAL A 109 -7.66 -4.02 12.62
C VAL A 109 -7.01 -4.02 14.00
N ALA A 110 -7.76 -4.39 15.05
CA ALA A 110 -7.22 -4.52 16.40
C ALA A 110 -6.09 -5.56 16.49
N ALA A 111 -6.27 -6.73 15.88
CA ALA A 111 -5.31 -7.82 15.87
C ALA A 111 -3.99 -7.43 15.18
N LEU A 112 -4.07 -6.72 14.04
CA LEU A 112 -2.88 -6.20 13.36
C LEU A 112 -2.20 -5.08 14.17
N GLY A 113 -2.98 -4.20 14.80
CA GLY A 113 -2.46 -3.19 15.73
C GLY A 113 -1.74 -3.80 16.94
N TYR A 114 -2.26 -4.91 17.47
CA TYR A 114 -1.65 -5.68 18.54
C TYR A 114 -0.34 -6.35 18.10
N ALA A 115 -0.32 -6.90 16.88
CA ALA A 115 0.90 -7.48 16.30
C ALA A 115 2.03 -6.45 16.15
N LEU A 116 1.69 -5.18 15.89
CA LEU A 116 2.63 -4.05 15.86
C LEU A 116 3.00 -3.49 17.25
N GLY A 117 2.34 -3.94 18.32
CA GLY A 117 2.52 -3.39 19.68
C GLY A 117 1.92 -1.98 19.86
N LEU A 118 0.96 -1.60 19.01
CA LEU A 118 0.29 -0.29 19.04
C LEU A 118 -1.06 -0.32 19.75
N VAL A 119 -1.66 -1.51 19.86
CA VAL A 119 -2.96 -1.75 20.47
C VAL A 119 -2.81 -2.81 21.56
N GLU A 120 -3.44 -2.59 22.70
CA GLU A 120 -3.43 -3.53 23.84
C GLU A 120 -4.32 -4.74 23.56
N GLU A 121 -3.97 -5.90 24.15
CA GLU A 121 -4.72 -7.16 23.97
C GLU A 121 -6.18 -7.04 24.41
N ALA A 122 -6.46 -6.25 25.45
CA ALA A 122 -7.81 -5.98 25.92
C ALA A 122 -8.72 -5.36 24.84
N GLU A 123 -8.14 -4.61 23.88
CA GLU A 123 -8.87 -4.06 22.75
C GLU A 123 -9.17 -5.13 21.70
N VAL A 124 -8.23 -6.05 21.45
CA VAL A 124 -8.46 -7.21 20.56
C VAL A 124 -9.59 -8.08 21.12
N ALA A 125 -9.54 -8.38 22.42
CA ALA A 125 -10.56 -9.17 23.10
C ALA A 125 -11.94 -8.51 23.08
N ARG A 126 -12.03 -7.17 23.12
CA ARG A 126 -13.29 -6.42 23.02
C ARG A 126 -14.01 -6.67 21.70
N HIS A 127 -13.26 -6.76 20.60
CA HIS A 127 -13.83 -6.92 19.25
C HIS A 127 -13.90 -8.37 18.80
N ALA A 128 -13.26 -9.29 19.53
CA ALA A 128 -13.23 -10.72 19.21
C ALA A 128 -14.62 -11.24 18.85
N PRO A 129 -14.75 -12.05 17.77
CA PRO A 129 -16.00 -12.71 17.47
C PRO A 129 -16.38 -13.54 18.70
N THR A 130 -17.50 -13.21 19.32
CA THR A 130 -18.05 -14.07 20.37
C THR A 130 -18.33 -15.39 19.67
N ALA A 131 -17.68 -16.47 20.10
CA ALA A 131 -18.02 -17.81 19.64
C ALA A 131 -19.54 -17.96 19.81
N GLU A 132 -20.28 -17.88 18.70
CA GLU A 132 -21.70 -18.11 18.74
C GLU A 132 -21.88 -19.52 19.29
N SER A 133 -22.61 -19.61 20.40
CA SER A 133 -23.01 -20.89 20.99
C SER A 133 -23.58 -21.76 19.85
N PRO A 134 -23.15 -23.02 19.66
CA PRO A 134 -23.51 -23.84 18.49
C PRO A 134 -25.01 -24.19 18.35
N ASP A 135 -25.93 -23.52 19.03
CA ASP A 135 -27.33 -23.90 19.17
C ASP A 135 -28.32 -22.93 18.49
N ALA A 136 -27.82 -22.03 17.63
CA ALA A 136 -28.68 -21.31 16.69
C ALA A 136 -28.89 -22.17 15.45
N ALA A 137 -29.89 -23.05 15.50
CA ALA A 137 -30.40 -23.77 14.34
C ALA A 137 -30.63 -22.80 13.16
N PRO A 138 -30.38 -23.22 11.91
CA PRO A 138 -30.54 -22.35 10.75
C PRO A 138 -31.97 -21.81 10.73
N VAL A 139 -32.09 -20.48 10.76
CA VAL A 139 -33.36 -19.80 10.48
C VAL A 139 -33.76 -20.18 9.06
N THR A 140 -34.70 -21.12 8.98
CA THR A 140 -35.41 -21.51 7.76
C THR A 140 -35.86 -20.23 7.07
N ALA A 141 -35.44 -20.07 5.80
CA ALA A 141 -35.87 -18.98 4.94
C ALA A 141 -37.39 -18.77 5.09
N ALA A 142 -37.77 -17.59 5.57
CA ALA A 142 -39.17 -17.21 5.66
C ALA A 142 -39.77 -17.31 4.25
N ALA A 143 -40.78 -18.17 4.14
CA ALA A 143 -41.51 -18.38 2.91
C ALA A 143 -42.01 -17.04 2.35
N VAL A 144 -41.67 -16.78 1.09
CA VAL A 144 -42.22 -15.70 0.29
C VAL A 144 -43.75 -15.81 0.33
N PRO A 145 -44.51 -14.79 0.78
CA PRO A 145 -45.96 -14.83 0.73
C PRO A 145 -46.44 -14.83 -0.74
N PRO A 146 -47.54 -15.53 -1.06
CA PRO A 146 -48.02 -15.62 -2.43
C PRO A 146 -48.46 -14.25 -2.98
N PRO A 147 -48.33 -14.02 -4.31
CA PRO A 147 -48.67 -12.76 -4.93
C PRO A 147 -50.18 -12.48 -4.86
N VAL A 148 -50.52 -11.29 -4.38
CA VAL A 148 -51.89 -10.75 -4.37
C VAL A 148 -52.31 -10.38 -5.80
N PRO A 149 -53.46 -10.85 -6.32
CA PRO A 149 -53.92 -10.45 -7.64
C PRO A 149 -54.70 -9.12 -7.60
N GLY A 150 -54.28 -8.17 -8.45
CA GLY A 150 -55.18 -7.18 -9.04
C GLY A 150 -55.11 -5.75 -8.49
N SER A 151 -54.39 -4.89 -9.22
CA SER A 151 -54.96 -3.60 -9.64
C SER A 151 -54.28 -3.09 -10.89
N ALA A 152 -55.08 -2.96 -11.92
CA ALA A 152 -54.74 -2.43 -13.22
C ALA A 152 -54.77 -0.89 -13.22
N ALA A 153 -54.07 -0.36 -14.22
CA ALA A 153 -54.26 0.95 -14.86
C ALA A 153 -53.73 2.21 -14.14
N ALA A 154 -52.63 2.76 -14.68
CA ALA A 154 -52.73 3.95 -15.53
C ALA A 154 -51.43 4.16 -16.33
N THR A 155 -51.57 4.06 -17.64
CA THR A 155 -50.58 4.38 -18.67
C THR A 155 -50.27 5.87 -18.72
N GLY A 156 -48.97 6.22 -18.66
CA GLY A 156 -48.45 7.56 -18.94
C GLY A 156 -47.23 7.49 -19.85
N SER A 157 -47.42 7.95 -21.08
CA SER A 157 -46.55 7.80 -22.27
C SER A 157 -45.12 8.40 -22.18
N ARG A 158 -44.16 7.55 -22.56
CA ARG A 158 -42.92 7.76 -23.34
C ARG A 158 -42.55 9.18 -23.80
N ARG A 159 -41.25 9.50 -23.67
CA ARG A 159 -40.29 9.79 -24.78
C ARG A 159 -38.83 9.77 -24.29
N PRO A 160 -37.92 8.97 -24.91
CA PRO A 160 -36.48 9.08 -24.70
C PRO A 160 -35.87 10.08 -25.69
N LEU A 161 -35.03 10.98 -25.19
CA LEU A 161 -34.16 11.83 -26.01
C LEU A 161 -32.81 11.11 -26.17
N LEU A 162 -32.60 10.59 -27.37
CA LEU A 162 -31.28 10.30 -27.92
C LEU A 162 -30.53 11.62 -28.07
N VAL A 163 -29.36 11.75 -27.44
CA VAL A 163 -28.33 12.69 -27.89
C VAL A 163 -27.13 11.87 -28.31
N ALA A 164 -26.85 11.97 -29.61
CA ALA A 164 -25.73 11.40 -30.29
C ALA A 164 -24.59 12.43 -30.39
N SER A 165 -23.39 11.90 -30.62
CA SER A 165 -22.32 12.47 -31.46
C SER A 165 -21.32 13.46 -30.83
N ALA A 166 -20.07 12.99 -30.68
CA ALA A 166 -18.89 13.41 -31.47
C ALA A 166 -17.67 12.64 -30.94
N ALA A 167 -17.05 11.66 -31.62
CA ALA A 167 -16.31 11.72 -32.88
C ALA A 167 -15.23 12.81 -32.90
N LEU A 168 -14.02 12.47 -32.43
CA LEU A 168 -12.79 13.08 -32.91
C LEU A 168 -11.76 11.99 -33.23
N ALA A 169 -11.52 11.81 -34.52
CA ALA A 169 -10.41 11.05 -35.06
C ALA A 169 -9.26 12.03 -35.35
N VAL A 170 -8.04 11.72 -34.91
CA VAL A 170 -6.81 12.22 -35.54
C VAL A 170 -5.87 11.03 -35.71
N LEU A 171 -5.58 10.79 -36.99
CA LEU A 171 -4.58 9.86 -37.52
C LEU A 171 -3.15 10.41 -37.38
N LEU A 172 -2.21 9.48 -37.59
CA LEU A 172 -0.76 9.60 -37.90
C LEU A 172 0.13 9.14 -36.73
N GLY A 173 1.00 8.14 -36.87
CA GLY A 173 1.36 7.36 -38.04
C GLY A 173 2.55 6.44 -37.73
N VAL A 174 2.57 5.30 -38.44
CA VAL A 174 3.74 4.59 -39.00
C VAL A 174 4.87 4.18 -38.05
N GLY A 175 4.99 2.86 -37.85
CA GLY A 175 6.19 2.24 -37.25
C GLY A 175 6.12 0.72 -37.18
N LEU A 176 5.84 0.05 -38.31
CA LEU A 176 6.01 -1.40 -38.47
C LEU A 176 7.50 -1.76 -38.35
N VAL A 177 7.88 -2.53 -37.34
CA VAL A 177 9.12 -3.31 -37.37
C VAL A 177 8.76 -4.77 -37.06
N ALA A 178 8.66 -5.56 -38.12
CA ALA A 178 8.59 -7.01 -38.03
C ALA A 178 9.98 -7.53 -37.64
N TRP A 179 10.07 -8.26 -36.53
CA TRP A 179 11.21 -9.12 -36.22
C TRP A 179 10.79 -10.56 -36.43
N SER A 180 11.41 -11.19 -37.44
CA SER A 180 11.29 -12.60 -37.74
C SER A 180 12.15 -13.42 -36.76
N PRO A 181 11.63 -14.49 -36.15
CA PRO A 181 12.47 -15.50 -35.52
C PRO A 181 13.09 -16.40 -36.59
N TRP A 182 14.40 -16.57 -36.47
CA TRP A 182 15.27 -17.44 -37.23
C TRP A 182 15.13 -18.85 -36.63
N SER A 183 14.44 -19.72 -37.34
CA SER A 183 14.46 -21.16 -37.08
C SER A 183 15.48 -21.77 -38.04
N THR A 184 16.62 -22.22 -37.51
CA THR A 184 17.58 -23.01 -38.28
C THR A 184 17.04 -24.44 -38.34
N GLU A 185 16.51 -24.78 -39.51
CA GLU A 185 16.17 -26.13 -39.94
C GLU A 185 17.45 -26.96 -39.99
N ALA A 186 17.54 -28.00 -39.16
CA ALA A 186 18.59 -29.01 -39.26
C ALA A 186 18.02 -30.23 -40.01
N ASP A 187 18.64 -30.46 -41.15
CA ASP A 187 18.45 -31.53 -42.12
C ASP A 187 18.72 -32.93 -41.52
N PRO A 188 17.83 -33.93 -41.67
CA PRO A 188 18.12 -35.32 -41.36
C PRO A 188 18.16 -36.16 -42.64
N ASP A 189 19.35 -36.55 -43.11
CA ASP A 189 19.52 -37.75 -43.93
C ASP A 189 20.92 -38.40 -43.73
N ASP A 190 20.80 -39.70 -43.43
CA ASP A 190 21.72 -40.84 -43.27
C ASP A 190 22.69 -41.02 -44.50
N PRO A 191 23.73 -41.92 -44.58
CA PRO A 191 23.90 -43.13 -43.77
C PRO A 191 25.30 -43.66 -43.40
N GLY A 192 25.33 -44.42 -42.30
CA GLY A 192 26.01 -45.72 -42.16
C GLY A 192 27.54 -45.81 -42.17
N ARG A 193 28.13 -46.52 -41.18
CA ARG A 193 28.65 -47.90 -41.34
C ARG A 193 29.36 -48.37 -40.06
N ALA A 194 29.09 -49.62 -39.72
CA ALA A 194 29.61 -50.42 -38.61
C ALA A 194 31.14 -50.57 -38.58
N SER A 195 31.71 -50.79 -37.39
CA SER A 195 32.17 -52.12 -36.94
C SER A 195 32.98 -52.06 -35.64
N ASP A 196 32.62 -53.00 -34.76
CA ASP A 196 33.45 -53.84 -33.87
C ASP A 196 34.61 -53.25 -33.06
N GLY A 197 34.64 -53.66 -31.79
CA GLY A 197 35.90 -54.20 -31.25
C GLY A 197 36.22 -53.84 -29.81
N SER A 198 35.82 -54.73 -28.91
CA SER A 198 36.65 -55.24 -27.82
C SER A 198 36.92 -54.36 -26.59
N SER A 199 36.34 -54.86 -25.48
CA SER A 199 36.91 -54.91 -24.15
C SER A 199 38.43 -55.07 -24.13
N GLU A 200 39.12 -54.29 -23.30
CA GLU A 200 40.13 -54.78 -22.34
C GLU A 200 40.65 -53.62 -21.49
N SER A 201 40.36 -53.65 -20.19
CA SER A 201 41.23 -53.08 -19.15
C SER A 201 42.27 -54.14 -18.82
N PRO A 202 43.54 -53.78 -18.54
CA PRO A 202 43.88 -53.61 -17.11
C PRO A 202 45.00 -52.59 -16.78
N SER A 203 44.92 -52.09 -15.53
CA SER A 203 46.01 -51.88 -14.56
C SER A 203 47.25 -51.01 -14.83
N PHE A 204 47.30 -49.93 -14.04
CA PHE A 204 48.43 -49.37 -13.26
C PHE A 204 49.73 -48.90 -13.96
N SER A 205 49.95 -47.57 -13.91
CA SER A 205 51.11 -46.95 -13.25
C SER A 205 50.87 -45.44 -13.02
N PRO A 206 51.17 -44.90 -11.82
CA PRO A 206 51.03 -43.46 -11.54
C PRO A 206 52.31 -42.73 -11.97
N SER A 207 52.20 -41.86 -12.97
CA SER A 207 53.28 -40.96 -13.36
C SER A 207 52.82 -39.52 -13.26
N ALA A 208 53.39 -38.83 -12.26
CA ALA A 208 53.57 -37.39 -12.11
C ALA A 208 52.66 -36.47 -12.92
N THR A 209 51.66 -35.89 -12.25
CA THR A 209 51.06 -34.62 -12.62
C THR A 209 52.16 -33.54 -12.67
N PRO A 210 52.47 -32.91 -13.82
CA PRO A 210 53.13 -31.62 -13.78
C PRO A 210 52.12 -30.62 -13.19
N SER A 211 52.55 -29.85 -12.20
CA SER A 211 51.80 -28.72 -11.67
C SER A 211 51.36 -27.81 -12.82
N GLU A 212 50.08 -27.91 -13.16
CA GLU A 212 49.37 -26.92 -13.96
C GLU A 212 49.41 -25.64 -13.13
N THR A 213 50.31 -24.74 -13.51
CA THR A 213 50.22 -23.35 -13.12
C THR A 213 49.01 -22.85 -13.88
N ASP A 214 47.88 -22.69 -13.20
CA ASP A 214 46.68 -22.06 -13.73
C ASP A 214 47.09 -20.71 -14.38
N GLU A 215 47.18 -20.69 -15.71
CA GLU A 215 47.10 -19.45 -16.45
C GLU A 215 45.73 -18.82 -16.11
N PRO A 216 45.65 -17.51 -15.83
CA PRO A 216 44.38 -16.87 -15.55
C PRO A 216 43.49 -17.04 -16.78
N ASP A 217 42.37 -17.74 -16.59
CA ASP A 217 41.36 -18.02 -17.60
C ASP A 217 41.04 -16.76 -18.41
N ALA A 218 41.36 -16.82 -19.70
CA ALA A 218 41.17 -15.71 -20.60
C ALA A 218 39.68 -15.54 -20.90
N SER A 219 39.15 -14.38 -20.49
CA SER A 219 37.91 -13.75 -20.96
C SER A 219 36.59 -14.43 -20.58
N GLN A 220 36.21 -14.35 -19.30
CA GLN A 220 34.78 -14.22 -19.01
C GLN A 220 34.26 -12.97 -19.73
N GLN A 221 33.24 -13.14 -20.55
CA GLN A 221 32.60 -12.03 -21.25
C GLN A 221 32.00 -11.08 -20.23
N ASN A 222 32.40 -9.80 -20.29
CA ASN A 222 31.80 -8.77 -19.44
C ASN A 222 30.36 -8.44 -19.87
N LEU A 223 29.43 -8.58 -18.94
CA LEU A 223 28.00 -8.30 -19.07
C LEU A 223 27.69 -6.94 -18.44
N PRO A 224 26.68 -6.20 -18.94
CA PRO A 224 26.31 -4.93 -18.32
C PRO A 224 25.73 -5.13 -16.91
N PRO A 225 25.86 -4.12 -16.04
CA PRO A 225 25.24 -4.17 -14.71
C PRO A 225 23.71 -4.13 -14.80
N THR A 226 23.04 -4.36 -13.68
CA THR A 226 21.59 -4.24 -13.53
C THR A 226 21.27 -3.17 -12.48
N VAL A 227 20.23 -2.37 -12.75
CA VAL A 227 19.69 -1.38 -11.80
C VAL A 227 18.28 -1.80 -11.45
N ASP A 228 18.06 -2.12 -10.17
CA ASP A 228 16.73 -2.43 -9.63
C ASP A 228 16.21 -1.25 -8.80
N LEU A 229 15.23 -0.56 -9.38
CA LEU A 229 14.41 0.42 -8.72
C LEU A 229 13.01 0.28 -9.30
N LYS A 230 12.00 0.16 -8.44
CA LYS A 230 10.61 0.05 -8.86
C LYS A 230 9.98 1.42 -9.03
N GLU A 231 8.82 1.46 -9.68
CA GLU A 231 7.98 2.66 -9.72
C GLU A 231 7.65 3.13 -8.31
N GLN A 232 7.55 4.44 -8.13
CA GLN A 232 7.33 5.06 -6.83
C GLN A 232 6.07 5.92 -6.85
N THR A 233 5.33 5.91 -5.75
CA THR A 233 4.23 6.84 -5.47
C THR A 233 4.45 7.41 -4.07
N ILE A 234 4.48 8.72 -3.94
CA ILE A 234 4.78 9.42 -2.68
C ILE A 234 3.81 10.57 -2.43
N ASP A 235 3.61 10.90 -1.16
CA ASP A 235 2.97 12.15 -0.75
C ASP A 235 3.97 13.31 -0.80
N GLU A 236 3.46 14.52 -1.05
CA GLU A 236 4.19 15.75 -0.85
C GLU A 236 4.53 15.95 0.63
N GLU A 237 5.50 16.81 0.91
CA GLU A 237 6.03 17.18 2.23
C GLU A 237 6.57 16.00 3.06
N THR A 238 6.43 14.78 2.55
CA THR A 238 6.86 13.55 3.20
C THR A 238 8.31 13.26 2.82
N PRO A 239 9.23 13.20 3.80
CA PRO A 239 10.61 12.81 3.54
C PRO A 239 10.68 11.37 3.07
N VAL A 240 11.41 11.13 1.98
CA VAL A 240 11.64 9.79 1.41
C VAL A 240 13.11 9.42 1.44
N SER A 241 13.36 8.11 1.51
CA SER A 241 14.69 7.50 1.40
C SER A 241 14.56 6.16 0.68
N VAL A 242 14.64 6.18 -0.65
CA VAL A 242 14.44 5.00 -1.50
C VAL A 242 15.79 4.46 -1.95
N PRO A 243 16.18 3.23 -1.58
CA PRO A 243 17.45 2.64 -2.00
C PRO A 243 17.44 2.29 -3.50
N VAL A 244 18.56 2.54 -4.17
CA VAL A 244 18.81 2.10 -5.56
C VAL A 244 19.74 0.90 -5.51
N LEU A 245 19.22 -0.28 -5.87
CA LEU A 245 20.01 -1.50 -5.86
C LEU A 245 20.69 -1.67 -7.23
N VAL A 246 22.00 -1.88 -7.21
CA VAL A 246 22.80 -2.17 -8.40
C VAL A 246 23.57 -3.46 -8.21
N SER A 247 23.65 -4.27 -9.25
CA SER A 247 24.40 -5.52 -9.24
C SER A 247 25.04 -5.77 -10.59
N ASP A 248 26.18 -6.45 -10.60
CA ASP A 248 26.86 -6.86 -11.83
C ASP A 248 26.96 -8.39 -11.89
N PRO A 249 26.57 -9.04 -13.01
CA PRO A 249 26.66 -10.49 -13.15
C PRO A 249 28.09 -11.05 -13.05
N ASN A 250 29.10 -10.26 -13.41
CA ASN A 250 30.50 -10.63 -13.36
C ASN A 250 31.13 -10.31 -11.99
N GLY A 251 30.39 -9.69 -11.08
CA GLY A 251 30.86 -9.32 -9.75
C GLY A 251 31.72 -8.05 -9.73
N ASP A 252 31.72 -7.30 -10.83
CA ASP A 252 32.42 -6.03 -10.93
C ASP A 252 31.79 -4.94 -10.06
N GLU A 253 32.61 -3.98 -9.64
CA GLU A 253 32.12 -2.81 -8.92
C GLU A 253 31.25 -1.94 -9.85
N VAL A 254 30.07 -1.54 -9.38
CA VAL A 254 29.11 -0.74 -10.15
C VAL A 254 28.99 0.65 -9.53
N THR A 255 29.12 1.67 -10.39
CA THR A 255 28.91 3.07 -10.02
C THR A 255 27.67 3.62 -10.70
N VAL A 256 26.77 4.25 -9.93
CA VAL A 256 25.67 5.04 -10.48
C VAL A 256 26.22 6.35 -11.04
N GLN A 257 26.14 6.53 -12.35
CA GLN A 257 26.71 7.68 -13.04
C GLN A 257 25.80 8.90 -12.97
N THR A 258 24.52 8.71 -13.31
CA THR A 258 23.55 9.81 -13.39
C THR A 258 22.17 9.36 -12.96
N VAL A 259 21.51 10.18 -12.16
CA VAL A 259 20.07 10.08 -11.85
C VAL A 259 19.43 11.39 -12.29
N THR A 260 18.52 11.33 -13.26
CA THR A 260 17.91 12.51 -13.88
C THR A 260 16.39 12.38 -13.92
N GLY A 261 15.68 13.51 -14.00
CA GLY A 261 14.21 13.53 -14.05
C GLY A 261 13.52 13.32 -12.70
N LEU A 262 14.26 13.42 -11.58
CA LEU A 262 13.68 13.41 -10.24
C LEU A 262 12.71 14.59 -10.04
N PRO A 263 11.58 14.38 -9.34
CA PRO A 263 10.76 15.47 -8.83
C PRO A 263 11.60 16.50 -8.04
N PRO A 264 11.27 17.80 -8.14
CA PRO A 264 11.98 18.85 -7.43
C PRO A 264 11.94 18.62 -5.91
N GLY A 265 13.08 18.80 -5.25
CA GLY A 265 13.26 18.52 -3.82
C GLY A 265 13.84 17.12 -3.53
N LEU A 266 13.75 16.19 -4.48
CA LEU A 266 14.46 14.92 -4.42
C LEU A 266 15.86 15.02 -5.04
N ARG A 267 16.80 14.28 -4.47
CA ARG A 267 18.17 14.14 -4.99
C ARG A 267 18.67 12.72 -4.77
N PHE A 268 19.62 12.29 -5.58
CA PHE A 268 20.35 11.05 -5.33
C PHE A 268 21.54 11.33 -4.40
N ASP A 269 21.64 10.57 -3.31
CA ASP A 269 22.83 10.52 -2.46
C ASP A 269 23.70 9.34 -2.86
N ALA A 270 24.89 9.63 -3.38
CA ALA A 270 25.83 8.61 -3.84
C ALA A 270 26.46 7.83 -2.67
N ALA A 271 26.54 8.43 -1.47
CA ALA A 271 27.13 7.79 -0.30
C ALA A 271 26.23 6.67 0.26
N SER A 272 24.92 6.93 0.33
CA SER A 272 23.94 5.93 0.79
C SER A 272 23.26 5.16 -0.35
N LEU A 273 23.64 5.41 -1.61
CA LEU A 273 23.00 4.89 -2.82
C LEU A 273 21.46 4.98 -2.78
N SER A 274 20.94 6.12 -2.33
CA SER A 274 19.50 6.32 -2.13
C SER A 274 19.00 7.64 -2.72
N VAL A 275 17.77 7.64 -3.20
CA VAL A 275 17.06 8.88 -3.52
C VAL A 275 16.43 9.42 -2.24
N ILE A 276 16.83 10.63 -1.85
CA ILE A 276 16.42 11.28 -0.60
C ILE A 276 15.85 12.67 -0.84
N GLY A 277 15.01 13.13 0.08
CA GLY A 277 14.44 14.47 0.07
C GLY A 277 12.95 14.47 0.32
N ALA A 278 12.30 15.59 0.05
CA ALA A 278 10.85 15.73 0.08
C ALA A 278 10.43 16.64 -1.08
N VAL A 279 9.24 16.41 -1.62
CA VAL A 279 8.66 17.23 -2.68
C VAL A 279 7.72 18.25 -2.04
N ALA A 280 7.82 19.52 -2.40
CA ALA A 280 6.96 20.56 -1.82
C ALA A 280 5.50 20.41 -2.27
N HIS A 281 4.55 20.81 -1.42
CA HIS A 281 3.08 20.82 -1.63
C HIS A 281 2.57 21.67 -2.81
N THR A 282 3.47 22.22 -3.61
CA THR A 282 3.14 23.02 -4.79
C THR A 282 3.43 22.27 -6.09
N PHE A 283 3.82 21.00 -6.00
CA PHE A 283 4.29 20.24 -7.15
C PHE A 283 3.12 19.63 -7.91
N ALA A 284 2.40 18.73 -7.26
CA ALA A 284 1.13 18.24 -7.73
C ALA A 284 0.07 19.25 -7.26
N ASN A 285 -0.79 19.69 -8.16
CA ASN A 285 -1.86 20.63 -7.83
C ASN A 285 -3.08 20.31 -8.69
N GLY A 286 -4.25 20.28 -8.07
CA GLY A 286 -5.52 20.05 -8.74
C GLY A 286 -6.52 19.25 -7.91
N THR A 287 -6.16 18.82 -6.70
CA THR A 287 -7.05 18.10 -5.81
C THR A 287 -8.19 19.00 -5.35
N VAL A 288 -9.41 18.55 -5.65
CA VAL A 288 -10.65 19.20 -5.22
C VAL A 288 -11.28 18.48 -4.03
N LYS A 289 -10.98 17.19 -3.85
CA LYS A 289 -11.53 16.33 -2.78
C LYS A 289 -10.45 15.44 -2.18
N ASP A 290 -10.50 15.18 -0.88
CA ASP A 290 -9.51 14.34 -0.19
C ASP A 290 -9.52 12.87 -0.65
N ASP A 291 -10.68 12.33 -1.03
CA ASP A 291 -10.79 10.96 -1.57
C ASP A 291 -10.40 10.83 -3.07
N ASP A 292 -10.06 11.93 -3.75
CA ASP A 292 -9.65 11.96 -5.17
C ASP A 292 -8.44 12.89 -5.37
N LEU A 293 -7.30 12.45 -4.83
CA LEU A 293 -6.05 13.22 -4.91
C LEU A 293 -5.54 13.27 -6.36
N ALA A 294 -5.33 14.48 -6.86
CA ALA A 294 -4.59 14.70 -8.10
C ALA A 294 -3.16 14.18 -7.96
N SER A 295 -2.52 13.89 -9.08
CA SER A 295 -1.14 13.41 -9.07
C SER A 295 -0.36 13.88 -10.29
N GLU A 296 0.95 14.04 -10.10
CA GLU A 296 1.88 14.34 -11.19
C GLU A 296 2.99 13.28 -11.25
N THR A 297 3.23 12.74 -12.44
CA THR A 297 4.24 11.71 -12.67
C THR A 297 5.43 12.22 -13.47
N ARG A 298 6.65 11.95 -12.98
CA ARG A 298 7.92 12.19 -13.68
C ARG A 298 8.55 10.89 -14.15
N LYS A 299 9.30 10.98 -15.25
CA LYS A 299 10.14 9.89 -15.76
C LYS A 299 11.54 10.07 -15.21
N VAL A 300 11.96 9.15 -14.34
CA VAL A 300 13.30 9.16 -13.76
C VAL A 300 14.18 8.18 -14.52
N VAL A 301 15.35 8.65 -14.95
CA VAL A 301 16.32 7.86 -15.71
C VAL A 301 17.58 7.69 -14.88
N ILE A 302 17.96 6.44 -14.65
CA ILE A 302 19.15 6.04 -13.90
C ILE A 302 20.10 5.37 -14.87
N THR A 303 21.36 5.80 -14.87
CA THR A 303 22.44 5.16 -15.63
C THR A 303 23.50 4.70 -14.66
N ALA A 304 23.85 3.42 -14.72
CA ALA A 304 24.93 2.81 -13.95
C ALA A 304 25.99 2.26 -14.90
N ARG A 305 27.22 2.19 -14.44
CA ARG A 305 28.37 1.70 -15.20
C ARG A 305 29.23 0.80 -14.32
N ASP A 306 29.69 -0.31 -14.88
CA ASP A 306 30.65 -1.20 -14.22
C ASP A 306 32.09 -0.65 -14.30
N ALA A 307 33.02 -1.31 -13.61
CA ALA A 307 34.45 -0.97 -13.63
C ALA A 307 35.11 -1.14 -15.02
N GLN A 308 34.47 -1.88 -15.92
CA GLN A 308 35.00 -2.31 -17.20
C GLN A 308 34.41 -1.50 -18.39
N GLY A 309 33.53 -0.55 -18.09
CA GLY A 309 32.96 0.42 -19.03
C GLY A 309 31.61 0.06 -19.65
N LYS A 310 30.95 -1.07 -19.31
CA LYS A 310 29.57 -1.33 -19.76
C LYS A 310 28.57 -0.53 -18.94
N GLU A 311 27.49 -0.13 -19.60
CA GLU A 311 26.45 0.70 -19.00
C GLU A 311 25.09 0.01 -19.02
N ALA A 312 24.32 0.29 -17.99
CA ALA A 312 22.92 -0.06 -17.90
C ALA A 312 22.09 1.20 -17.67
N ARG A 313 20.92 1.27 -18.31
CA ARG A 313 19.99 2.38 -18.17
C ARG A 313 18.59 1.86 -17.87
N THR A 314 18.03 2.34 -16.77
CA THR A 314 16.66 2.04 -16.34
C THR A 314 15.84 3.32 -16.29
N THR A 315 14.58 3.23 -16.72
CA THR A 315 13.60 4.33 -16.62
C THR A 315 12.43 3.88 -15.77
N ILE A 316 12.08 4.66 -14.76
CA ILE A 316 10.93 4.40 -13.89
C ILE A 316 9.96 5.58 -13.91
N ARG A 317 8.73 5.31 -13.48
CA ARG A 317 7.76 6.36 -13.13
C ARG A 317 7.88 6.71 -11.66
N TRP A 318 7.85 8.01 -11.38
CA TRP A 318 7.79 8.55 -10.03
C TRP A 318 6.57 9.47 -9.93
N THR A 319 5.57 9.04 -9.19
CA THR A 319 4.30 9.74 -9.00
C THR A 319 4.30 10.46 -7.66
N VAL A 320 3.85 11.71 -7.66
CA VAL A 320 3.66 12.53 -6.46
C VAL A 320 2.19 12.88 -6.34
N LEU A 321 1.61 12.65 -5.18
CA LEU A 321 0.20 12.94 -4.88
C LEU A 321 0.07 14.36 -4.31
N ASP A 322 -0.88 15.13 -4.85
CA ASP A 322 -1.32 16.44 -4.33
C ASP A 322 -2.08 16.21 -3.02
N SER A 323 -1.28 16.09 -1.96
CA SER A 323 -1.63 15.56 -0.64
C SER A 323 -1.59 16.65 0.42
N HIS A 324 -1.16 17.85 0.06
CA HIS A 324 -1.07 18.99 0.96
C HIS A 324 -1.47 20.28 0.26
N ARG A 325 -1.94 21.26 1.03
CA ARG A 325 -2.19 22.62 0.56
C ARG A 325 -1.96 23.64 1.65
N LEU A 326 -2.00 24.92 1.31
CA LEU A 326 -1.99 25.99 2.31
C LEU A 326 -3.39 26.18 2.91
N MET A 327 -3.42 26.34 4.23
CA MET A 327 -4.61 26.66 5.01
C MET A 327 -5.08 28.09 4.68
N PRO A 328 -6.29 28.27 4.14
CA PRO A 328 -6.85 29.60 3.92
C PRO A 328 -7.10 30.35 5.24
N ASP A 329 -7.18 31.68 5.16
CA ASP A 329 -7.58 32.52 6.28
C ASP A 329 -9.11 32.62 6.35
N TYR A 330 -9.72 31.87 7.27
CA TYR A 330 -11.15 31.92 7.56
C TYR A 330 -11.51 32.90 8.70
N THR A 331 -10.53 33.53 9.34
CA THR A 331 -10.79 34.47 10.42
C THR A 331 -11.72 35.59 9.94
N ASP A 332 -12.74 35.92 10.73
CA ASP A 332 -13.77 36.91 10.42
C ASP A 332 -14.62 36.59 9.16
N LYS A 333 -14.64 35.32 8.73
CA LYS A 333 -15.40 34.83 7.59
C LYS A 333 -16.27 33.64 7.97
N TYR A 334 -17.17 33.28 7.08
CA TYR A 334 -17.97 32.07 7.23
C TYR A 334 -17.17 30.84 6.76
N GLY A 335 -17.23 29.75 7.53
CA GLY A 335 -16.53 28.49 7.26
C GLY A 335 -17.15 27.65 6.15
N ASP A 336 -18.19 28.14 5.50
CA ASP A 336 -18.95 27.45 4.44
C ASP A 336 -18.38 27.68 3.03
N GLY A 337 -17.18 28.26 2.92
CA GLY A 337 -16.60 28.66 1.64
C GLY A 337 -17.32 29.84 0.98
N SER A 338 -18.22 30.54 1.67
CA SER A 338 -18.77 31.79 1.15
C SER A 338 -17.72 32.91 1.12
N GLN A 339 -18.01 34.00 0.40
CA GLN A 339 -17.10 35.15 0.23
C GLN A 339 -15.79 34.86 -0.54
N GLY A 340 -15.78 33.83 -1.41
CA GLY A 340 -14.66 33.58 -2.32
C GLY A 340 -13.49 32.81 -1.70
N LEU A 341 -13.70 32.22 -0.51
CA LEU A 341 -12.81 31.20 0.01
C LEU A 341 -13.17 29.83 -0.57
N PRO A 342 -12.21 28.90 -0.73
CA PRO A 342 -12.55 27.53 -1.05
C PRO A 342 -13.43 26.95 0.08
N ASP A 343 -14.38 26.08 -0.25
CA ASP A 343 -14.96 25.21 0.78
C ASP A 343 -13.90 24.14 1.11
N ILE A 344 -13.54 24.00 2.38
CA ILE A 344 -12.54 23.02 2.81
C ILE A 344 -13.17 21.72 3.32
N SER A 345 -14.50 21.65 3.45
CA SER A 345 -15.19 20.45 3.92
C SER A 345 -15.02 19.23 2.99
N ASP A 346 -14.78 19.47 1.70
CA ASP A 346 -14.48 18.43 0.71
C ASP A 346 -13.05 17.87 0.85
N ILE A 347 -12.17 18.50 1.65
CA ILE A 347 -10.73 18.21 1.69
C ILE A 347 -10.15 18.05 3.09
N THR A 348 -10.92 18.35 4.13
CA THR A 348 -10.55 18.19 5.55
C THR A 348 -11.81 17.92 6.37
N THR A 349 -11.64 17.24 7.50
CA THR A 349 -12.72 17.09 8.46
C THR A 349 -12.81 18.36 9.30
N VAL A 350 -13.91 19.09 9.17
CA VAL A 350 -14.16 20.29 9.98
C VAL A 350 -14.79 19.86 11.31
N ASP A 351 -14.06 20.09 12.40
CA ASP A 351 -14.60 19.95 13.75
C ASP A 351 -15.07 21.30 14.27
N THR A 352 -16.29 21.34 14.78
CA THR A 352 -16.93 22.56 15.29
C THR A 352 -17.30 22.32 16.76
N PRO A 353 -16.33 22.46 17.68
CA PRO A 353 -16.61 22.30 19.09
C PRO A 353 -17.68 23.30 19.51
N ALA A 354 -18.49 22.92 20.51
CA ALA A 354 -19.55 23.77 21.07
C ALA A 354 -19.04 25.06 21.77
N HIS A 355 -17.76 25.40 21.59
CA HIS A 355 -17.12 26.57 22.15
C HIS A 355 -17.30 27.75 21.20
N PHE A 356 -18.18 28.66 21.60
CA PHE A 356 -18.40 29.92 20.90
C PHE A 356 -17.66 31.06 21.62
N CYS A 357 -16.98 31.92 20.87
CA CYS A 357 -16.49 33.18 21.42
C CYS A 357 -17.61 34.21 21.42
N ARG A 358 -17.83 34.84 22.58
CA ARG A 358 -18.66 36.02 22.65
C ARG A 358 -17.84 37.23 22.25
N ASP A 359 -18.10 37.76 21.06
CA ASP A 359 -17.54 39.01 20.58
C ASP A 359 -18.70 39.90 20.13
N ALA A 360 -18.85 41.07 20.76
CA ALA A 360 -19.94 42.00 20.45
C ALA A 360 -19.68 42.83 19.19
N ASP A 361 -18.43 42.87 18.72
CA ASP A 361 -18.00 43.65 17.58
C ASP A 361 -17.93 42.81 16.29
N ARG A 362 -18.11 41.48 16.38
CA ARG A 362 -18.07 40.55 15.25
C ARG A 362 -19.46 40.00 14.91
N GLU A 363 -19.67 39.67 13.63
CA GLU A 363 -20.92 39.08 13.16
C GLU A 363 -21.08 37.65 13.69
N GLU A 364 -22.30 37.29 14.07
CA GLU A 364 -22.64 35.95 14.53
C GLU A 364 -22.31 34.90 13.46
N SER A 365 -21.86 33.71 13.89
CA SER A 365 -21.49 32.60 13.01
C SER A 365 -20.28 32.85 12.10
N THR A 366 -19.55 33.94 12.29
CA THR A 366 -18.19 34.08 11.72
C THR A 366 -17.19 33.28 12.52
N ILE A 367 -16.09 32.88 11.89
CA ILE A 367 -15.00 32.15 12.55
C ILE A 367 -14.12 33.16 13.32
N ALA A 368 -14.10 33.02 14.64
CA ALA A 368 -13.24 33.77 15.55
C ALA A 368 -11.79 33.26 15.54
N GLY A 369 -11.59 31.99 15.23
CA GLY A 369 -10.26 31.36 15.18
C GLY A 369 -10.27 29.98 14.54
N GLN A 370 -9.10 29.55 14.06
CA GLN A 370 -8.86 28.26 13.41
C GLN A 370 -7.65 27.58 14.03
N SER A 371 -7.70 26.25 14.16
CA SER A 371 -6.63 25.42 14.76
C SER A 371 -5.30 25.48 14.01
N LEU A 372 -5.34 25.68 12.69
CA LEU A 372 -4.16 25.87 11.85
C LEU A 372 -4.07 27.33 11.42
N ALA A 373 -2.91 27.95 11.61
CA ALA A 373 -2.70 29.34 11.20
C ALA A 373 -2.88 29.51 9.67
N PRO A 374 -3.35 30.67 9.19
CA PRO A 374 -3.37 30.96 7.76
C PRO A 374 -1.99 30.80 7.13
N GLY A 375 -1.92 30.09 5.99
CA GLY A 375 -0.68 29.75 5.32
C GLY A 375 0.11 28.60 5.94
N ALA A 376 -0.40 27.95 6.99
CA ALA A 376 0.14 26.66 7.42
C ALA A 376 -0.12 25.60 6.35
N VAL A 377 0.75 24.59 6.27
CA VAL A 377 0.53 23.43 5.41
C VAL A 377 -0.50 22.52 6.08
N LEU A 378 -1.57 22.22 5.36
CA LEU A 378 -2.67 21.34 5.73
C LEU A 378 -2.57 20.07 4.88
N ARG A 379 -2.61 18.89 5.50
CA ARG A 379 -2.73 17.62 4.77
C ARG A 379 -4.20 17.37 4.42
N TYR A 380 -4.49 16.87 3.23
CA TYR A 380 -5.86 16.45 2.88
C TYR A 380 -6.35 15.38 3.89
N GLY A 381 -7.59 15.52 4.35
CA GLY A 381 -8.21 14.69 5.38
C GLY A 381 -7.78 14.95 6.82
N GLU A 382 -6.87 15.91 7.08
CA GLU A 382 -6.53 16.34 8.44
C GLU A 382 -7.77 16.97 9.12
N VAL A 383 -7.85 16.98 10.46
CA VAL A 383 -8.96 17.61 11.17
C VAL A 383 -8.63 19.07 11.44
N VAL A 384 -9.49 19.98 10.99
CA VAL A 384 -9.39 21.41 11.28
C VAL A 384 -10.53 21.82 12.21
N THR A 385 -10.17 22.29 13.39
CA THR A 385 -11.12 22.88 14.33
C THR A 385 -11.36 24.36 14.04
N PHE A 386 -12.63 24.77 13.97
CA PHE A 386 -13.05 26.18 13.93
C PHE A 386 -13.73 26.61 15.22
N VAL A 387 -13.46 27.83 15.65
CA VAL A 387 -14.14 28.51 16.75
C VAL A 387 -15.05 29.58 16.16
N TYR A 388 -16.34 29.53 16.46
CA TYR A 388 -17.32 30.48 15.91
C TYR A 388 -17.69 31.58 16.92
N VAL A 389 -18.11 32.74 16.41
CA VAL A 389 -18.69 33.82 17.20
C VAL A 389 -20.15 33.48 17.52
N SER A 390 -20.56 33.62 18.79
CA SER A 390 -21.98 33.53 19.22
C SER A 390 -22.40 34.77 19.98
N THR A 391 -23.65 35.18 19.77
CA THR A 391 -24.28 36.28 20.50
C THR A 391 -25.02 35.82 21.77
N GLU A 392 -25.16 34.50 21.98
CA GLU A 392 -25.84 33.97 23.16
C GLU A 392 -25.02 34.17 24.45
N PRO A 393 -25.68 34.47 25.59
CA PRO A 393 -25.01 34.58 26.88
C PRO A 393 -24.66 33.19 27.42
N GLY A 394 -23.56 32.59 26.94
CA GLY A 394 -23.05 31.29 27.40
C GLY A 394 -21.53 31.16 27.25
N HIS A 395 -20.85 30.90 28.38
CA HIS A 395 -19.41 30.72 28.62
C HIS A 395 -18.46 31.95 28.47
N PRO A 396 -17.88 32.46 29.57
CA PRO A 396 -17.03 33.66 29.59
C PRO A 396 -15.55 33.40 29.27
N SER A 397 -15.22 32.52 28.33
CA SER A 397 -13.81 32.21 28.05
C SER A 397 -13.54 32.04 26.56
N CYS A 398 -13.19 33.18 25.97
CA CYS A 398 -12.03 33.35 25.09
C CYS A 398 -11.08 34.32 25.84
#